data_AF-A0A9P6FKV9-F1
#
_entry.id   AF-A0A9P6FKV9-F1
#
_cell.length_a   1.000
_cell.length_b   1.000
_cell.length_c   1.000
_cell.angle_alpha   90.00
_cell.angle_beta   90.00
_cell.angle_gamma   90.00
#
_symmetry.space_group_name_H-M   'P 1'
#
loop_
_entity.id
_entity.type
_entity.pdbx_description
1 polymer ?
#
loop_
_entity_poly.entity_id
_entity_poly.type
_entity_poly.pdbx_seq_one_letter_code
_entity_poly.pdbx_strand_id
1 'polypeptide(L)' 'MLEILDTAGTEQFTAMRDLYMKNGQGFILVYSIIASATFDELTDLQRQILRVKDVDQ' A
#
# COMPACT_ATOMS: atom_id res chain seq x y z
N MET A 1 -6.75 9.55 17.84
CA MET A 1 -7.88 9.04 17.03
C MET A 1 -7.26 8.13 15.97
N LEU A 2 -7.81 6.93 15.77
CA LEU A 2 -7.33 5.99 14.75
C LEU A 2 -8.19 6.19 13.50
N GLU A 3 -7.55 6.51 12.37
CA GLU A 3 -8.22 6.60 11.07
C GLU A 3 -7.80 5.40 10.22
N ILE A 4 -8.78 4.70 9.66
CA ILE A 4 -8.59 3.58 8.75
C ILE A 4 -9.11 4.03 7.39
N LEU A 5 -8.28 3.87 6.36
CA LEU A 5 -8.59 4.27 5.00
C LEU A 5 -8.66 3.04 4.10
N ASP A 6 -9.74 2.90 3.35
CA ASP A 6 -9.86 1.93 2.27
C ASP A 6 -9.24 2.50 0.98
N THR A 7 -8.34 1.75 0.35
CA THR A 7 -7.62 2.16 -0.86
C THR A 7 -8.16 1.51 -2.12
N ALA A 8 -9.13 0.60 -2.02
CA ALA A 8 -9.70 -0.10 -3.17
C ALA A 8 -10.27 0.89 -4.21
N GLY A 9 -9.88 0.74 -5.47
CA GLY A 9 -10.34 1.60 -6.57
C GLY A 9 -9.70 3.00 -6.63
N THR A 10 -8.84 3.37 -5.67
CA THR A 10 -8.09 4.65 -5.69
C THR A 10 -6.72 4.53 -6.37
N GLU A 11 -6.32 3.33 -6.77
CA GLU A 11 -5.02 3.01 -7.38
C GLU A 11 -4.73 3.77 -8.68
N GLN A 12 -5.78 4.27 -9.34
CA GLN A 12 -5.71 5.07 -10.56
C GLN A 12 -5.26 6.53 -10.30
N PHE A 13 -5.25 6.97 -9.03
CA PHE A 13 -4.88 8.32 -8.63
C PHE A 13 -3.57 8.31 -7.84
N THR A 14 -2.45 8.26 -8.57
CA THR A 14 -1.08 8.17 -8.02
C THR A 14 -0.82 9.21 -6.90
N ALA A 15 -1.30 10.45 -7.06
CA ALA A 15 -1.10 11.50 -6.07
C ALA A 15 -1.79 11.22 -4.72
N MET A 16 -2.98 10.61 -4.72
CA MET A 16 -3.67 10.24 -3.47
C MET A 16 -2.96 9.06 -2.81
N ARG A 17 -2.54 8.08 -3.61
CA ARG A 17 -1.77 6.92 -3.13
C ARG A 17 -0.48 7.35 -2.41
N ASP A 18 0.28 8.26 -3.02
CA ASP A 18 1.52 8.76 -2.42
C ASP A 18 1.26 9.52 -1.11
N LEU A 19 0.17 10.28 -1.03
CA LEU A 19 -0.23 10.99 0.20
C LEU A 19 -0.54 10.01 1.34
N TYR A 20 -1.30 8.94 1.04
CA TYR A 20 -1.65 7.92 2.02
C TYR A 20 -0.43 7.12 2.48
N MET A 21 0.47 6.76 1.57
CA MET A 21 1.74 6.11 1.90
C MET A 21 2.64 7.04 2.73
N LYS A 22 2.72 8.32 2.38
CA LYS A 22 3.53 9.29 3.11
C LYS A 22 3.02 9.51 4.54
N ASN A 23 1.71 9.64 4.73
CA ASN A 23 1.13 9.98 6.04
C ASN A 23 0.75 8.75 6.90
N GLY A 24 0.53 7.59 6.28
CA GLY A 24 0.07 6.39 6.98
C GLY A 24 1.08 5.88 8.01
N GLN A 25 0.64 5.57 9.23
CA GLN A 25 1.53 5.12 10.31
C GLN A 25 1.67 3.59 10.36
N GLY A 26 0.76 2.88 9.70
CA GLY A 26 0.76 1.43 9.56
C GLY A 26 0.01 1.03 8.30
N PHE A 27 0.34 -0.13 7.76
CA PHE A 27 -0.22 -0.63 6.49
C PHE A 27 -0.68 -2.06 6.67
N ILE A 28 -1.85 -2.38 6.12
CA ILE A 28 -2.37 -3.75 6.02
C ILE A 28 -2.36 -4.10 4.54
N LEU A 29 -1.62 -5.15 4.18
CA LEU A 29 -1.54 -5.67 2.83
C LEU A 29 -2.48 -6.87 2.72
N VAL A 30 -3.42 -6.83 1.79
CA VAL A 30 -4.47 -7.85 1.61
C VAL A 30 -4.36 -8.42 0.21
N TYR A 31 -4.45 -9.75 0.10
CA TYR A 31 -4.45 -10.47 -1.17
C TYR A 31 -5.53 -11.55 -1.19
N SER A 32 -5.80 -12.11 -2.36
CA SER A 32 -6.78 -13.18 -2.56
C SER A 32 -6.11 -14.56 -2.58
N ILE A 33 -6.54 -15.47 -1.71
CA ILE A 33 -6.01 -16.84 -1.64
C ILE A 33 -6.31 -17.68 -2.90
N ILE A 34 -7.31 -17.29 -3.69
CA ILE A 34 -7.67 -17.97 -4.95
C ILE A 34 -7.01 -17.32 -6.18
N ALA A 35 -6.20 -16.27 -5.99
CA ALA A 35 -5.50 -15.58 -7.07
C ALA A 35 -4.06 -15.25 -6.65
N SER A 36 -3.12 -16.17 -6.91
CA SER A 36 -1.72 -16.06 -6.51
C SER A 36 -1.03 -14.78 -7.00
N ALA A 37 -1.39 -14.29 -8.19
CA ALA A 37 -0.86 -13.03 -8.72
C ALA A 37 -1.05 -11.84 -7.75
N THR A 38 -2.16 -11.80 -7.01
CA THR A 38 -2.43 -10.73 -6.03
C THR A 38 -1.48 -10.78 -4.83
N PHE A 39 -0.90 -11.94 -4.52
CA PHE A 39 0.14 -12.05 -3.50
C PHE A 39 1.48 -11.53 -4.04
N ASP A 40 1.83 -11.87 -5.27
CA ASP A 40 3.08 -11.41 -5.89
C ASP A 40 3.12 -9.87 -5.98
N GLU A 41 1.98 -9.24 -6.33
CA GLU A 41 1.79 -7.79 -6.37
C GLU A 41 2.04 -7.10 -5.00
N LEU A 42 1.79 -7.80 -3.88
CA LEU A 42 2.05 -7.23 -2.55
C LEU A 42 3.53 -6.91 -2.33
N THR A 43 4.43 -7.66 -2.96
CA THR A 43 5.87 -7.43 -2.83
C THR A 43 6.26 -6.07 -3.38
N ASP A 44 5.72 -5.69 -4.53
CA ASP A 44 6.00 -4.40 -5.16
C ASP A 44 5.33 -3.26 -4.39
N LEU A 45 4.11 -3.48 -3.88
CA LEU A 45 3.42 -2.52 -3.02
C LEU A 45 4.19 -2.27 -1.71
N GLN A 46 4.73 -3.31 -1.08
CA GLN A 46 5.55 -3.20 0.12
C GLN A 46 6.81 -2.35 -0.16
N ARG A 47 7.54 -2.64 -1.24
CA ARG A 47 8.73 -1.85 -1.63
C ARG A 47 8.39 -0.39 -1.87
N GLN A 48 7.26 -0.11 -2.51
CA GLN A 48 6.81 1.28 -2.72
C GLN A 48 6.56 2.00 -1.40
N ILE A 49 5.92 1.34 -0.44
CA ILE A 49 5.71 1.89 0.90
C ILE A 49 7.06 2.17 1.58
N LEU A 50 7.98 1.20 1.58
CA LEU A 50 9.30 1.35 2.23
C LEU A 50 10.11 2.50 1.64
N ARG A 51 10.10 2.63 0.31
CA ARG A 51 10.75 3.74 -0.41
C ARG A 51 10.16 5.10 -0.04
N VAL A 52 8.83 5.21 0.03
CA VAL A 52 8.15 6.47 0.42
C VAL A 52 8.41 6.80 1.90
N LYS A 53 8.58 5.77 2.73
CA LYS A 53 8.89 5.89 4.15
C LYS A 53 10.38 6.08 4.45
N ASP A 54 11.24 6.07 3.42
CA ASP A 54 12.69 6.20 3.54
C ASP A 54 13.31 5.19 4.53
N VAL A 55 12.78 3.97 4.51
CA VAL A 55 13.20 2.84 5.38
C VAL A 55 13.74 1.67 4.56
N ASP A 56 13.83 1.80 3.24
CA ASP A 56 14.65 0.91 2.41
C ASP A 56 16.13 1.15 2.76
N GLN A 57 16.78 0.17 3.41
CA GLN A 57 18.23 0.12 3.61
C GLN A 57 18.89 -0.75 2.54
#